data_AF-A0A2G9YBT4-F1
#
_entry.id   AF-A0A2G9YBT4-F1
#
_cell.length_a   1.000
_cell.length_b   1.000
_cell.length_c   1.000
_cell.angle_alpha   90.00
_cell.angle_beta   90.00
_cell.angle_gamma   90.00
#
_symmetry.space_group_name_H-M   'P 1'
#
loop_
_entity.id
_entity.type
_entity.pdbx_description
1 polymer ?
#
loop_
_entity_poly.entity_id
_entity_poly.type
_entity_poly.pdbx_seq_one_letter_code
_entity_poly.pdbx_strand_id
1 'polypeptide(L)'
;MSKIKINLTLEFSLPEERLTVNGLLAGVKKVIGQIFFIIVKTLFAAIEEREMERLKMKEPGRFVKNGHRRRLLRTSFGPLWFHLCRVSDKRDKKTFLPLAKTLSIPSY
;
A
#
# COMPACT_ATOMS: atom_id res chain seq x y z
N MET A 1 4.79 -14.65 -14.17
CA MET A 1 4.92 -13.57 -13.16
C MET A 1 4.00 -12.43 -13.53
N SER A 2 3.18 -11.94 -12.60
CA SER A 2 2.39 -10.72 -12.79
C SER A 2 3.28 -9.49 -12.63
N LYS A 3 3.23 -8.54 -13.58
CA LYS A 3 3.95 -7.28 -13.49
C LYS A 3 3.01 -6.19 -12.98
N ILE A 4 3.45 -5.40 -12.01
CA ILE A 4 2.77 -4.15 -11.60
C ILE A 4 3.69 -3.01 -12.04
N LYS A 5 3.13 -2.04 -12.79
CA LYS A 5 3.84 -0.83 -13.21
C LYS A 5 3.30 0.35 -12.41
N ILE A 6 4.19 1.13 -11.80
CA ILE A 6 3.86 2.39 -11.14
C ILE A 6 4.57 3.51 -11.90
N ASN A 7 3.80 4.49 -12.37
CA ASN A 7 4.35 5.74 -12.87
C ASN A 7 4.36 6.73 -11.71
N LEU A 8 5.55 7.18 -11.31
CA LEU A 8 5.75 8.11 -10.22
C LEU A 8 6.38 9.39 -10.77
N THR A 9 5.72 10.51 -10.56
CA THR A 9 6.26 11.84 -10.84
C THR A 9 6.63 12.49 -9.51
N LEU A 10 7.86 13.00 -9.43
CA LEU A 10 8.36 13.71 -8.26
C LEU A 10 8.70 15.13 -8.67
N GLU A 11 8.15 16.10 -7.93
CA GLU A 11 8.40 17.51 -8.15
C GLU A 11 9.15 18.07 -6.93
N PHE A 12 10.26 18.75 -7.19
CA PHE A 12 11.10 19.36 -6.18
C PHE A 12 11.23 20.85 -6.47
N SER A 13 10.81 21.69 -5.53
CA SER A 13 11.11 23.12 -5.58
C SER A 13 12.55 23.32 -5.11
N LEU A 14 13.41 23.81 -6.01
CA LEU A 14 14.80 24.15 -5.69
C LEU A 14 14.92 25.66 -5.45
N PRO A 15 15.67 26.10 -4.44
CA PRO A 15 15.97 27.53 -4.27
C PRO A 15 16.85 28.03 -5.43
N GLU A 16 16.51 29.19 -5.97
CA GLU A 16 17.25 29.82 -7.09
C GLU A 16 18.66 30.28 -6.68
N GLU A 17 18.83 30.68 -5.41
CA GLU A 17 20.12 31.06 -4.84
C GLU A 17 20.56 30.10 -3.73
N ARG A 18 21.87 29.89 -3.59
CA ARG A 18 22.50 29.08 -2.52
C ARG A 18 22.12 27.58 -2.53
N LEU A 19 21.80 27.00 -3.68
CA LEU A 19 21.71 25.55 -3.84
C LEU A 19 23.10 24.92 -3.62
N THR A 20 23.23 24.09 -2.60
CA THR A 20 24.44 23.31 -2.33
C THR A 20 24.13 21.82 -2.47
N VAL A 21 25.15 21.01 -2.78
CA VAL A 21 25.02 19.55 -2.83
C VAL A 21 24.45 19.01 -1.51
N ASN A 22 24.94 19.51 -0.37
CA ASN A 22 24.46 19.09 0.94
C ASN A 22 22.99 19.48 1.18
N GLY A 23 22.57 20.67 0.74
CA GLY A 23 21.18 21.12 0.81
C GLY A 23 20.24 20.26 -0.04
N LEU A 24 20.66 19.92 -1.26
CA LEU A 24 19.92 19.02 -2.14
C LEU A 24 19.77 17.62 -1.53
N LEU A 25 20.87 17.03 -1.06
CA LEU A 25 20.87 15.70 -0.43
C LEU A 25 19.99 15.67 0.83
N ALA A 26 20.04 16.73 1.65
CA ALA A 26 19.17 16.84 2.82
C ALA A 26 17.69 16.94 2.43
N GLY A 27 17.37 17.69 1.37
CA GLY A 27 16.01 17.79 0.82
C GLY A 27 15.48 16.43 0.35
N VAL A 28 16.26 15.71 -0.46
CA VAL A 28 15.91 14.36 -0.93
C VAL A 28 15.71 13.41 0.25
N LYS A 29 16.62 13.44 1.24
CA LYS A 29 16.52 12.60 2.44
C LYS A 29 15.26 12.86 3.26
N LYS A 30 14.72 14.09 3.27
CA LYS A 30 13.46 14.41 3.96
C LYS A 30 12.24 13.78 3.28
N VAL A 31 12.23 13.68 1.95
CA VAL A 31 11.07 13.18 1.21
C VAL A 31 11.13 11.69 0.90
N ILE A 32 12.32 11.06 0.94
CA ILE A 32 12.49 9.64 0.55
C ILE A 32 11.59 8.68 1.34
N GLY A 33 11.35 8.97 2.62
CA GLY A 33 10.44 8.18 3.45
C GLY A 33 8.98 8.28 3.00
N GLN A 34 8.54 9.47 2.58
CA GLN A 34 7.20 9.68 2.04
C GLN A 34 7.02 8.97 0.70
N ILE A 35 8.03 9.06 -0.18
CA ILE A 35 8.04 8.35 -1.46
C ILE A 35 7.93 6.84 -1.24
N PHE A 36 8.75 6.30 -0.33
CA PHE A 36 8.69 4.89 0.05
C PHE A 36 7.28 4.49 0.53
N PHE A 37 6.67 5.28 1.42
CA PHE A 37 5.32 5.01 1.92
C PHE A 37 4.25 5.07 0.82
N ILE A 38 4.35 6.00 -0.12
CA ILE A 38 3.44 6.10 -1.26
C ILE A 38 3.55 4.84 -2.12
N ILE A 39 4.77 4.43 -2.48
CA ILE A 39 5.00 3.23 -3.30
C ILE A 39 4.40 1.99 -2.64
N VAL A 40 4.69 1.77 -1.35
CA VAL A 40 4.19 0.60 -0.61
C VAL A 40 2.66 0.61 -0.54
N LYS A 41 2.04 1.76 -0.24
CA LYS A 41 0.57 1.88 -0.20
C LYS A 41 -0.07 1.60 -1.55
N THR A 42 0.50 2.12 -2.63
CA THR A 42 0.00 1.90 -3.99
C THR A 42 0.11 0.43 -4.37
N LEU A 43 1.22 -0.23 -4.05
CA LEU A 43 1.37 -1.67 -4.27
C LEU A 43 0.36 -2.48 -3.46
N PHE A 44 0.14 -2.13 -2.20
CA PHE A 44 -0.85 -2.78 -1.35
C PHE A 44 -2.25 -2.67 -1.93
N ALA A 45 -2.66 -1.48 -2.38
CA ALA A 45 -3.95 -1.26 -3.02
C ALA A 45 -4.10 -2.09 -4.31
N ALA A 46 -3.09 -2.08 -5.19
CA ALA A 46 -3.13 -2.81 -6.45
C ALA A 46 -3.19 -4.34 -6.26
N ILE A 47 -2.43 -4.87 -5.29
CA ILE A 47 -2.48 -6.30 -4.95
C ILE A 47 -3.84 -6.66 -4.37
N GLU A 48 -4.37 -5.83 -3.47
CA GLU A 48 -5.68 -6.07 -2.86
C GLU A 48 -6.82 -6.04 -3.88
N GLU A 49 -6.80 -5.09 -4.81
CA GLU A 49 -7.77 -5.00 -5.91
C GLU A 49 -7.74 -6.24 -6.79
N ARG A 50 -6.55 -6.67 -7.22
CA ARG A 50 -6.38 -7.90 -8.00
C ARG A 50 -6.91 -9.13 -7.26
N GLU A 51 -6.64 -9.26 -5.96
CA GLU A 51 -7.15 -10.39 -5.18
C GLU A 51 -8.67 -10.34 -5.03
N MET A 52 -9.24 -9.15 -4.87
CA MET A 52 -10.69 -8.96 -4.87
C MET A 52 -11.33 -9.37 -6.20
N GLU A 53 -10.73 -8.99 -7.32
CA GLU A 53 -11.18 -9.40 -8.66
C GLU A 53 -11.11 -10.91 -8.83
N ARG A 54 -9.98 -11.53 -8.41
CA ARG A 54 -9.82 -12.98 -8.46
C ARG A 54 -10.91 -13.71 -7.67
N LEU A 55 -11.23 -13.22 -6.46
CA LEU A 55 -12.29 -13.78 -5.63
C LEU A 55 -13.66 -13.65 -6.30
N LYS A 56 -13.96 -12.48 -6.88
CA LYS A 56 -15.22 -12.24 -7.61
C LYS A 56 -15.36 -13.13 -8.84
N MET A 57 -14.30 -13.32 -9.62
CA MET A 57 -14.31 -14.19 -10.79
C MET A 57 -14.47 -15.66 -10.41
N LYS A 58 -13.83 -16.08 -9.30
CA LYS A 58 -13.88 -17.47 -8.85
C LYS A 58 -15.29 -17.87 -8.40
N GLU A 59 -15.94 -17.04 -7.58
CA GLU A 59 -17.30 -17.27 -7.09
C GLU A 59 -18.08 -15.96 -7.02
N PRO A 60 -18.80 -15.59 -8.10
CA PRO A 60 -19.58 -14.37 -8.17
C PRO A 60 -20.61 -14.28 -7.03
N GLY A 61 -20.67 -13.13 -6.37
CA GLY A 61 -21.66 -12.85 -5.32
C GLY A 61 -21.35 -13.42 -3.93
N ARG A 62 -20.39 -14.34 -3.80
CA ARG A 62 -19.97 -14.94 -2.51
C ARG A 62 -19.17 -13.97 -1.64
N PHE A 63 -18.16 -13.31 -2.23
CA PHE A 63 -17.22 -12.45 -1.51
C PHE A 63 -17.64 -10.98 -1.60
N VAL A 64 -17.89 -10.34 -0.45
CA VAL A 64 -18.34 -8.94 -0.38
C VAL A 64 -17.44 -8.11 0.52
N LYS A 65 -17.11 -6.88 0.09
CA LYS A 65 -16.35 -5.93 0.91
C LYS A 65 -17.12 -5.59 2.19
N ASN A 66 -16.44 -5.66 3.34
CA ASN A 66 -16.99 -5.50 4.67
C ASN A 66 -16.16 -4.49 5.49
N GLY A 67 -15.90 -3.33 4.90
CA GLY A 67 -15.12 -2.25 5.49
C GLY A 67 -13.60 -2.47 5.45
N HIS A 68 -12.89 -1.77 6.31
CA HIS A 68 -11.44 -1.76 6.36
C HIS A 68 -10.92 -1.91 7.80
N ARG A 69 -9.72 -2.49 7.94
CA ARG A 69 -8.97 -2.54 9.20
C ARG A 69 -7.68 -1.74 9.04
N ARG A 70 -7.49 -0.72 9.88
CA ARG A 70 -6.24 0.04 9.94
C ARG A 70 -5.15 -0.80 10.60
N ARG A 71 -3.94 -0.76 10.05
CA ARG A 71 -2.74 -1.43 10.55
C ARG A 71 -1.55 -0.47 10.52
N LEU A 72 -0.54 -0.79 11.31
CA LEU A 72 0.70 -0.05 11.40
C LEU A 72 1.87 -0.99 11.10
N LEU A 73 2.76 -0.56 10.20
CA LEU A 73 4.06 -1.18 9.98
C LEU A 73 5.15 -0.22 10.46
N ARG A 74 6.08 -0.69 11.29
CA ARG A 74 7.25 0.09 11.67
C ARG A 74 8.36 -0.15 10.64
N THR A 75 8.89 0.92 10.06
CA THR A 75 9.97 0.85 9.07
C THR A 75 11.12 1.77 9.46
N SER A 76 12.26 1.65 8.77
CA SER A 76 13.40 2.57 8.92
C SER A 76 13.07 4.03 8.58
N PHE A 77 12.00 4.26 7.82
CA PHE A 77 11.50 5.59 7.47
C PHE A 77 10.39 6.09 8.40
N GLY A 78 10.06 5.34 9.46
CA GLY A 78 9.04 5.69 10.45
C GLY A 78 7.78 4.81 10.38
N PRO A 79 6.71 5.21 11.08
CA PRO A 79 5.45 4.46 11.12
C PRO A 79 4.66 4.59 9.81
N LEU A 80 4.46 3.48 9.11
CA LEU A 80 3.58 3.38 7.94
C LEU A 80 2.19 2.90 8.35
N TRP A 81 1.22 3.80 8.35
CA TRP A 81 -0.19 3.45 8.49
C TRP A 81 -0.79 3.02 7.15
N PHE A 82 -1.52 1.91 7.15
CA PHE A 82 -2.21 1.40 5.96
C PHE A 82 -3.56 0.76 6.33
N HIS A 83 -4.40 0.54 5.33
CA HIS A 83 -5.71 -0.07 5.48
C HIS A 83 -5.73 -1.41 4.75
N LEU A 84 -6.34 -2.40 5.37
CA LEU A 84 -6.62 -3.70 4.78
C LEU A 84 -8.13 -3.82 4.56
N CYS A 85 -8.56 -4.15 3.35
CA CYS A 85 -9.96 -4.46 3.07
C CYS A 85 -10.35 -5.74 3.80
N ARG A 86 -11.50 -5.68 4.48
CA ARG A 86 -12.18 -6.84 5.04
C ARG A 86 -13.12 -7.40 3.98
N VAL A 87 -13.10 -8.72 3.83
CA VAL A 87 -14.00 -9.43 2.92
C VAL A 87 -14.81 -10.42 3.72
N SER A 88 -16.13 -10.31 3.61
CA SER A 88 -17.07 -11.27 4.13
C SER A 88 -17.32 -12.35 3.08
N ASP A 89 -17.14 -13.60 3.49
CA ASP A 89 -17.58 -14.78 2.77
C ASP A 89 -19.02 -15.10 3.20
N LYS A 90 -19.99 -14.90 2.30
CA LYS A 90 -21.41 -15.15 2.59
C LYS A 90 -21.73 -16.61 2.84
N ARG A 91 -20.95 -17.55 2.28
CA ARG A 91 -21.20 -18.98 2.42
C ARG A 91 -20.75 -19.48 3.78
N ASP A 92 -19.52 -19.15 4.13
CA ASP A 92 -18.89 -19.64 5.37
C ASP A 92 -19.14 -18.71 6.57
N LYS A 93 -19.79 -17.56 6.34
CA LYS A 93 -20.04 -16.49 7.32
C LYS A 93 -18.77 -16.02 8.04
N LYS A 94 -17.63 -16.04 7.34
CA LYS A 94 -16.32 -15.64 7.87
C LYS A 94 -15.86 -14.34 7.23
N THR A 95 -15.19 -13.49 8.01
CA THR A 95 -14.50 -12.31 7.47
C THR A 95 -13.00 -12.54 7.48
N PHE A 96 -12.33 -12.21 6.38
CA PHE A 96 -10.88 -12.30 6.25
C PHE A 96 -10.28 -11.06 5.58
N LEU A 97 -8.95 -10.98 5.56
CA LEU A 97 -8.16 -9.88 4.99
C LEU A 97 -7.35 -10.43 3.80
N PRO A 98 -7.79 -10.23 2.54
CA PRO A 98 -7.16 -10.83 1.36
C PRO A 98 -5.68 -10.46 1.25
N LEU A 99 -5.35 -9.18 1.43
CA LEU A 99 -3.98 -8.70 1.31
C LEU A 99 -3.07 -9.27 2.41
N ALA A 100 -3.58 -9.39 3.64
CA ALA A 100 -2.80 -10.00 4.73
C ALA A 100 -2.48 -11.47 4.46
N LYS A 101 -3.43 -12.23 3.92
CA LYS A 101 -3.22 -13.62 3.53
C LYS A 101 -2.21 -13.75 2.39
N THR A 102 -2.28 -12.84 1.43
CA THR A 102 -1.42 -12.87 0.22
C THR A 102 0.02 -12.50 0.53
N LEU A 103 0.22 -11.47 1.36
CA LEU A 103 1.55 -10.98 1.73
C LEU A 103 2.09 -11.58 3.04
N SER A 104 1.38 -12.55 3.63
CA SER A 104 1.70 -13.13 4.95
C SER A 104 1.93 -12.05 6.02
N ILE A 105 1.10 -10.99 6.01
CA ILE A 105 1.20 -9.91 6.99
C ILE A 105 0.81 -10.49 8.37
N PRO A 106 1.64 -10.33 9.40
CA PRO A 106 1.33 -10.83 10.74
C PRO A 106 0.00 -10.26 11.26
N SER A 107 -0.70 -11.06 12.05
CA SER A 107 -2.04 -10.75 12.60
C SER A 107 -2.02 -9.99 13.93
N TYR A 108 -0.87 -9.95 14.61
CA TYR A 108 -0.65 -9.14 15.82
C TYR A 108 -0.53 -7.66 15.45
#